data_AF-A0A2E0G7Z6-F1
#
_entry.id   AF-A0A2E0G7Z6-F1
#
_cell.length_a   1.000
_cell.length_b   1.000
_cell.length_c   1.000
_cell.angle_alpha   90.00
_cell.angle_beta   90.00
_cell.angle_gamma   90.00
#
_symmetry.space_group_name_H-M   'P 1'
#
loop_
_entity.id
_entity.type
_entity.pdbx_description
1 polymer ?
#
loop_
_entity_poly.entity_id
_entity_poly.type
_entity_poly.pdbx_seq_one_letter_code
_entity_poly.pdbx_strand_id
1 'polypeptide(L)'
;MHNILTIIFLFLSITNFCSGQIESNISLGIDEFLLKKTNDLYEKNICLVTNSGAINKDGLTSVEILNEEFDIQTVFNLDKKELKDKPQGYEEFYIFDFSIDDLINKIRNLDVVIIDFQDLGLRSTVYTTSLSQILYA
;
A
#
# COMPACT_ATOMS: atom_id res chain seq x y z
N MET A 1 -8.76 27.88 -35.67
CA MET A 1 -8.23 26.56 -35.25
C MET A 1 -7.31 26.74 -34.05
N HIS A 2 -7.86 27.21 -32.93
CA HIS A 2 -7.14 27.35 -31.66
C HIS A 2 -8.00 26.65 -30.63
N ASN A 3 -7.53 25.49 -30.15
CA ASN A 3 -7.86 24.92 -28.82
C ASN A 3 -7.43 23.45 -28.67
N ILE A 4 -7.17 22.71 -29.75
CA ILE A 4 -6.73 21.31 -29.60
C ILE A 4 -5.31 21.22 -29.03
N LEU A 5 -4.38 22.06 -29.49
CA LEU A 5 -2.99 22.02 -29.03
C LEU A 5 -2.86 22.41 -27.53
N THR A 6 -3.63 23.41 -27.09
CA THR A 6 -3.64 23.88 -25.69
C THR A 6 -4.23 22.83 -24.75
N ILE A 7 -5.28 22.12 -25.18
CA ILE A 7 -5.91 21.06 -24.38
C ILE A 7 -4.97 19.85 -24.21
N ILE A 8 -4.19 19.50 -25.23
CA ILE A 8 -3.19 18.42 -25.14
C ILE A 8 -2.05 18.79 -24.17
N PHE A 9 -1.60 20.05 -24.18
CA PHE A 9 -0.54 20.52 -23.28
C PHE A 9 -1.00 20.52 -21.81
N LEU A 10 -2.26 20.86 -21.55
CA LEU A 10 -2.85 20.81 -20.20
C LEU A 10 -2.98 19.38 -19.69
N PHE A 11 -3.37 18.43 -20.55
CA PHE A 11 -3.44 17.01 -20.19
C PHE A 11 -2.06 16.44 -19.83
N LEU A 12 -1.02 16.76 -20.60
CA LEU A 12 0.38 16.36 -20.32
C LEU A 12 0.93 16.98 -19.02
N SER A 13 0.45 18.16 -18.65
CA SER A 13 0.85 18.85 -17.42
C SER A 13 0.24 18.19 -16.18
N ILE A 14 -0.99 17.68 -16.30
CA ILE A 14 -1.68 16.96 -15.21
C ILE A 14 -1.12 15.54 -15.05
N THR A 15 -0.70 14.88 -16.14
CA THR A 15 -0.09 13.53 -16.06
C THR A 15 1.31 13.51 -15.43
N ASN A 16 1.98 14.65 -15.30
CA ASN A 16 3.31 14.72 -14.65
C ASN A 16 3.26 14.85 -13.12
N PHE A 17 2.07 15.01 -12.51
CA PHE A 17 1.97 15.05 -11.04
C PHE A 17 2.01 13.67 -10.36
N CYS A 18 2.03 12.58 -11.13
CA CYS A 18 2.21 11.21 -10.59
C CYS A 18 3.60 10.62 -10.83
N SER A 19 4.47 11.34 -11.54
CA SER A 19 5.90 11.05 -11.63
C SER A 19 6.65 12.14 -10.89
N GLY A 20 6.32 12.33 -9.61
CA GLY A 20 7.25 13.02 -8.72
C GLY A 20 8.57 12.30 -8.87
N GLN A 21 9.57 12.96 -9.48
CA GLN A 21 10.94 12.53 -9.31
C GLN A 21 11.11 12.44 -7.80
N ILE A 22 11.16 11.20 -7.27
CA ILE A 22 11.61 10.97 -5.91
C ILE A 22 13.00 11.58 -5.92
N GLU A 23 13.14 12.78 -5.33
CA GLU A 23 14.44 13.39 -5.16
C GLU A 23 15.33 12.32 -4.54
N SER A 24 16.55 12.14 -5.05
CA SER A 24 17.48 11.07 -4.68
C SER A 24 17.85 11.00 -3.19
N ASN A 25 17.28 11.89 -2.37
CA ASN A 25 17.55 12.07 -0.96
C ASN A 25 16.33 11.74 -0.07
N ILE A 26 15.18 11.34 -0.63
CA ILE A 26 14.03 10.89 0.18
C ILE A 26 14.17 9.39 0.41
N SER A 27 14.37 9.01 1.67
CA SER A 27 14.29 7.61 2.08
C SER A 27 12.86 7.29 2.50
N LEU A 28 12.24 6.31 1.86
CA LEU A 28 10.88 5.90 2.17
C LEU A 28 10.87 5.06 3.44
N GLY A 29 9.71 5.00 4.11
CA GLY A 29 9.57 4.26 5.37
C GLY A 29 9.97 2.79 5.24
N ILE A 30 9.59 2.15 4.13
CA ILE A 30 9.96 0.75 3.84
C ILE A 30 11.46 0.56 3.63
N ASP A 31 12.15 1.50 2.96
CA ASP A 31 13.60 1.42 2.75
C ASP A 31 14.35 1.52 4.09
N GLU A 32 13.97 2.47 4.95
CA GLU A 32 14.56 2.63 6.29
C GLU A 32 14.23 1.47 7.23
N PHE A 33 13.04 0.90 7.10
CA PHE A 33 12.60 -0.24 7.89
C PHE A 33 13.48 -1.46 7.65
N LEU A 34 13.79 -1.78 6.39
CA LEU A 34 14.66 -2.89 6.03
C LEU A 34 16.10 -2.72 6.53
N LEU A 35 16.61 -1.48 6.54
CA LEU A 35 17.97 -1.19 7.04
C LEU A 35 18.12 -1.50 8.54
N LYS A 36 17.04 -1.38 9.31
CA LYS A 36 17.07 -1.60 10.77
C LYS A 36 17.00 -3.07 11.18
N LYS A 37 16.81 -4.01 10.25
CA LYS A 37 16.69 -5.46 10.49
C LYS A 37 15.98 -5.77 11.80
N THR A 38 14.66 -5.59 11.81
CA THR A 38 13.81 -5.89 12.96
C THR A 38 13.64 -7.40 13.11
N ASN A 39 14.62 -8.05 13.74
CA ASN A 39 14.57 -9.49 14.05
C ASN A 39 13.32 -9.88 14.85
N ASP A 40 12.71 -8.91 15.55
CA ASP A 40 11.49 -9.09 16.36
C ASP A 40 10.25 -9.46 15.54
N LEU A 41 10.33 -9.38 14.20
CA LEU A 41 9.25 -9.75 13.28
C LEU A 41 9.34 -11.18 12.77
N TYR A 42 10.49 -11.84 12.90
CA TYR A 42 10.57 -13.25 12.52
C TYR A 42 9.63 -14.09 13.40
N GLU A 43 8.98 -15.07 12.78
CA GLU A 43 7.99 -15.95 13.42
C GLU A 43 6.71 -15.25 13.92
N LYS A 44 6.48 -13.99 13.54
CA LYS A 44 5.22 -13.27 13.81
C LYS A 44 4.19 -13.53 12.72
N ASN A 45 2.92 -13.58 13.11
CA ASN A 45 1.80 -13.48 12.18
C ASN A 45 1.65 -12.02 11.74
N ILE A 46 2.25 -11.69 10.60
CA ILE A 46 2.33 -10.35 10.03
C ILE A 46 1.21 -10.15 9.03
N CYS A 47 0.52 -9.03 9.18
CA CYS A 47 -0.37 -8.50 8.17
C CYS A 47 0.19 -7.22 7.58
N LEU A 48 0.06 -7.08 6.27
CA LEU A 48 0.33 -5.85 5.55
C LEU A 48 -0.99 -5.21 5.09
N VAL A 49 -1.19 -3.93 5.41
CA VAL A 49 -2.20 -3.09 4.76
C VAL A 49 -1.51 -2.20 3.75
N THR A 50 -1.92 -2.28 2.48
CA THR A 50 -1.20 -1.63 1.39
C THR A 50 -2.07 -1.25 0.20
N ASN A 51 -1.49 -0.54 -0.77
CA ASN A 51 -2.09 -0.22 -2.07
C ASN A 51 -1.03 -0.29 -3.17
N SER A 52 -1.43 -0.10 -4.43
CA SER A 52 -0.54 -0.16 -5.59
C SER A 52 0.55 0.93 -5.60
N GLY A 53 0.39 1.99 -4.81
CA GLY A 53 1.36 3.09 -4.69
C GLY A 53 2.46 2.85 -3.64
N ALA A 54 2.36 1.78 -2.86
CA ALA A 54 3.39 1.40 -1.88
C ALA A 54 4.56 0.69 -2.59
N ILE A 55 5.44 1.50 -3.18
CA ILE A 55 6.62 1.04 -3.91
C ILE A 55 7.87 1.64 -3.29
N ASN A 56 8.95 0.85 -3.22
CA ASN A 56 10.25 1.36 -2.77
C ASN A 56 10.97 2.10 -3.90
N LYS A 57 12.16 2.63 -3.60
CA LYS A 57 13.02 3.32 -4.59
C LYS A 57 13.43 2.46 -5.80
N ASP A 58 13.42 1.15 -5.65
CA ASP A 58 13.79 0.18 -6.69
C ASP A 58 12.57 -0.25 -7.52
N GLY A 59 11.37 0.26 -7.19
CA GLY A 59 10.12 -0.05 -7.88
C GLY A 59 9.44 -1.35 -7.44
N LEU A 60 9.91 -1.98 -6.36
CA LEU A 60 9.29 -3.16 -5.76
C LEU A 60 8.16 -2.75 -4.83
N THR A 61 7.07 -3.49 -4.84
CA THR A 61 5.95 -3.27 -3.94
C THR A 61 6.28 -3.71 -2.52
N SER A 62 5.66 -3.08 -1.53
CA SER A 62 5.82 -3.48 -0.12
C SER A 62 5.39 -4.93 0.13
N VAL A 63 4.47 -5.46 -0.67
CA VAL A 63 4.09 -6.88 -0.66
C VAL A 63 5.26 -7.76 -1.04
N GLU A 64 5.92 -7.49 -2.19
CA GLU A 64 7.06 -8.29 -2.67
C GLU A 64 8.20 -8.28 -1.64
N ILE A 65 8.53 -7.09 -1.15
CA ILE A 65 9.60 -6.86 -0.19
C ILE A 65 9.35 -7.62 1.12
N LEU A 66 8.19 -7.42 1.73
CA LEU A 66 7.90 -7.97 3.06
C LEU A 66 7.63 -9.47 3.00
N ASN A 67 7.04 -9.96 1.91
CA ASN A 67 6.84 -11.39 1.72
C ASN A 67 8.17 -12.14 1.55
N GLU A 68 9.13 -11.56 0.82
CA GLU A 68 10.46 -12.17 0.67
C GLU A 68 11.24 -12.22 1.98
N GLU A 69 11.19 -11.14 2.79
CA GLU A 69 12.00 -11.04 4.01
C GLU A 69 11.34 -11.69 5.24
N PHE A 70 10.01 -11.63 5.37
CA PHE A 70 9.31 -12.00 6.60
C PHE A 70 8.18 -13.03 6.41
N ASP A 71 7.93 -13.51 5.19
CA ASP A 71 6.86 -14.49 4.88
C ASP A 71 5.48 -14.06 5.42
N ILE A 72 5.01 -12.89 4.99
CA ILE A 72 3.73 -12.31 5.44
C ILE A 72 2.56 -13.29 5.19
N GLN A 73 1.61 -13.39 6.14
CA GLN A 73 0.50 -14.33 6.03
C GLN A 73 -0.77 -13.69 5.46
N THR A 74 -0.94 -12.38 5.64
CA THR A 74 -2.17 -11.68 5.24
C THR A 74 -1.86 -10.32 4.63
N VAL A 75 -2.56 -9.98 3.55
CA VAL A 75 -2.50 -8.68 2.89
C VAL A 75 -3.90 -8.10 2.76
N PHE A 76 -4.13 -6.92 3.33
CA PHE A 76 -5.31 -6.10 3.03
C PHE A 76 -4.94 -5.04 2.01
N ASN A 77 -5.50 -5.17 0.81
CA ASN A 77 -5.31 -4.22 -0.26
C ASN A 77 -6.42 -3.15 -0.24
N LEU A 78 -6.03 -1.90 -0.33
CA LEU A 78 -6.94 -0.77 -0.50
C LEU A 78 -7.38 -0.61 -1.97
N ASP A 79 -6.61 -1.16 -2.91
CA ASP A 79 -6.96 -1.16 -4.33
C ASP A 79 -7.56 -2.50 -4.72
N LYS A 80 -8.70 -2.48 -5.41
CA LYS A 80 -9.25 -3.70 -6.02
C LYS A 80 -8.41 -4.06 -7.25
N LYS A 81 -7.86 -5.28 -7.30
CA LYS A 81 -7.31 -5.81 -8.54
C LYS A 81 -8.45 -6.40 -9.37
N GLU A 82 -8.47 -6.10 -10.67
CA GLU A 82 -9.45 -6.68 -11.60
C GLU A 82 -9.17 -8.16 -11.91
N LEU A 83 -7.94 -8.63 -11.67
CA LEU A 83 -7.51 -9.99 -11.94
C LEU A 83 -6.88 -10.58 -10.68
N LYS A 84 -7.31 -11.80 -10.32
CA LYS A 84 -6.62 -12.60 -9.31
C LYS A 84 -5.33 -13.14 -9.93
N ASP A 85 -4.21 -12.64 -9.45
CA ASP A 85 -2.92 -13.26 -9.71
C ASP A 85 -2.90 -14.69 -9.17
N LYS A 86 -1.87 -15.45 -9.60
CA LYS A 86 -1.56 -16.79 -9.10
C LYS A 86 -1.57 -16.81 -7.56
N PRO A 87 -1.81 -17.97 -6.93
CA PRO A 87 -1.70 -18.09 -5.48
C PRO A 87 -0.32 -17.59 -5.04
N GLN A 88 -0.35 -16.45 -4.35
CA GLN A 88 0.79 -15.90 -3.65
C GLN A 88 0.74 -16.51 -2.24
N GLY A 89 1.87 -16.75 -1.58
CA GLY A 89 1.95 -17.50 -0.32
C GLY A 89 1.17 -16.93 0.88
N TYR A 90 0.36 -15.90 0.66
CA TYR A 90 -0.41 -15.13 1.63
C TYR A 90 -1.89 -15.05 1.25
N GLU A 91 -2.75 -14.79 2.24
CA GLU A 91 -4.17 -14.49 2.01
C GLU A 91 -4.34 -13.01 1.64
N GLU A 92 -4.84 -12.72 0.43
CA GLU A 92 -5.16 -11.34 0.00
C GLU A 92 -6.66 -11.04 0.17
N PHE A 93 -6.95 -9.91 0.82
CA PHE A 93 -8.27 -9.36 1.04
C PHE A 93 -8.36 -7.92 0.53
N TYR A 94 -9.55 -7.48 0.16
CA TYR A 94 -9.81 -6.08 -0.21
C TYR A 94 -10.58 -5.40 0.90
N ILE A 95 -10.05 -4.33 1.49
CA ILE A 95 -10.62 -3.76 2.72
C ILE A 95 -12.09 -3.34 2.56
N PHE A 96 -12.46 -2.88 1.36
CA PHE A 96 -13.81 -2.39 1.06
C PHE A 96 -14.87 -3.48 0.95
N ASP A 97 -14.47 -4.75 0.99
CA ASP A 97 -15.39 -5.88 0.99
C ASP A 97 -15.77 -6.32 2.42
N PHE A 98 -15.22 -5.67 3.45
CA PHE A 98 -15.39 -6.03 4.85
C PHE A 98 -16.15 -4.95 5.64
N SER A 99 -17.00 -5.39 6.57
CA SER A 99 -17.45 -4.51 7.64
C SER A 99 -16.34 -4.32 8.68
N ILE A 100 -16.49 -3.34 9.57
CA ILE A 100 -15.54 -3.13 10.68
C ILE A 100 -15.46 -4.38 11.56
N ASP A 101 -16.59 -5.01 11.87
CA ASP A 101 -16.62 -6.23 12.69
C ASP A 101 -15.90 -7.40 12.00
N ASP A 102 -16.02 -7.53 10.67
CA ASP A 102 -15.30 -8.56 9.93
C ASP A 102 -13.79 -8.28 9.91
N LEU A 103 -13.39 -7.01 9.78
CA LEU A 103 -11.99 -6.60 9.84
C LEU A 103 -11.36 -6.93 11.20
N ILE A 104 -12.03 -6.56 12.30
CA ILE A 104 -11.62 -6.91 13.68
C ILE A 104 -11.42 -8.41 13.81
N ASN A 105 -12.39 -9.20 13.34
CA ASN A 105 -12.33 -10.66 13.41
C ASN A 105 -11.20 -11.25 12.57
N LYS A 106 -10.77 -10.57 11.51
CA LYS A 106 -9.62 -10.99 10.70
C LYS A 106 -8.29 -10.64 11.35
N ILE A 107 -8.19 -9.48 11.99
CA ILE A 107 -6.91 -9.01 12.53
C ILE A 107 -6.61 -9.46 13.97
N ARG A 108 -7.62 -9.93 14.72
CA ARG A 108 -7.50 -10.35 16.14
C ARG A 108 -6.42 -11.38 16.49
N ASN A 109 -5.96 -12.17 15.51
CA ASN A 109 -4.98 -13.24 15.73
C ASN A 109 -3.60 -12.90 15.11
N LEU A 110 -3.43 -11.67 14.65
CA LEU A 110 -2.17 -11.18 14.13
C LEU A 110 -1.30 -10.66 15.27
N ASP A 111 0.00 -10.82 15.14
CA ASP A 111 0.95 -10.26 16.09
C ASP A 111 1.33 -8.82 15.71
N VAL A 112 1.41 -8.53 14.41
CA VAL A 112 1.87 -7.25 13.88
C VAL A 112 1.05 -6.85 12.65
N VAL A 113 0.62 -5.59 12.61
CA VAL A 113 0.04 -4.95 11.44
C VAL A 113 1.00 -3.89 10.93
N ILE A 114 1.54 -4.09 9.73
CA ILE A 114 2.33 -3.10 9.00
C ILE A 114 1.38 -2.34 8.08
N ILE A 115 1.45 -1.01 8.13
CA ILE A 115 0.63 -0.13 7.29
C ILE A 115 1.58 0.63 6.38
N ASP A 116 1.46 0.39 5.07
CA ASP A 116 2.26 1.07 4.07
C ASP A 116 1.47 1.26 2.77
N PHE A 117 0.98 2.47 2.55
CA PHE A 117 0.25 2.87 1.36
C PHE A 117 0.49 4.34 1.05
N GLN A 118 0.42 4.68 -0.24
CA GLN A 118 0.52 6.08 -0.67
C GLN A 118 -0.87 6.73 -0.69
N ASP A 119 -1.02 7.86 0.01
CA ASP A 119 -2.20 8.72 -0.06
C ASP A 119 -1.90 10.04 -0.81
N LEU A 120 -2.95 10.73 -1.23
CA LEU A 120 -2.88 12.03 -1.88
C LEU A 120 -2.94 13.21 -0.89
N GLY A 121 -3.09 12.96 0.41
CA GLY A 121 -3.22 14.00 1.43
C GLY A 121 -4.57 14.73 1.38
N LEU A 122 -5.58 14.12 0.76
CA LEU A 122 -6.91 14.69 0.61
C LEU A 122 -7.88 13.94 1.51
N ARG A 123 -8.59 14.65 2.40
CA ARG A 123 -9.57 14.02 3.31
C ARG A 123 -10.66 13.22 2.59
N SER A 124 -10.97 13.56 1.34
CA SER A 124 -11.98 12.85 0.55
C SER A 124 -11.47 11.55 -0.09
N THR A 125 -10.19 11.19 0.11
CA THR A 125 -9.71 9.86 -0.29
C THR A 125 -10.24 8.83 0.69
N VAL A 126 -10.61 7.69 0.13
CA VAL A 126 -11.17 6.60 0.91
C VAL A 126 -10.11 5.96 1.84
N TYR A 127 -8.83 6.06 1.49
CA TYR A 127 -7.71 5.49 2.26
C TYR A 127 -7.60 6.04 3.68
N THR A 128 -7.88 7.33 3.91
CA THR A 128 -7.88 7.92 5.26
C THR A 128 -8.98 7.30 6.15
N THR A 129 -10.13 6.98 5.54
CA THR A 129 -11.24 6.31 6.24
C THR A 129 -10.86 4.86 6.56
N SER A 130 -10.28 4.15 5.60
CA SER A 130 -9.76 2.79 5.79
C SER A 130 -8.72 2.70 6.90
N LEU A 131 -7.76 3.64 6.93
CA LEU A 131 -6.79 3.73 8.02
C LEU A 131 -7.46 3.88 9.39
N SER A 132 -8.49 4.70 9.48
CA SER A 132 -9.25 4.88 10.73
C SER A 132 -9.95 3.58 11.17
N GLN A 133 -10.45 2.79 10.21
CA GLN A 133 -11.07 1.49 10.50
C GLN A 133 -10.04 0.47 11.00
N ILE A 134 -8.85 0.43 10.39
CA ILE A 134 -7.76 -0.46 10.78
C ILE A 134 -7.23 -0.11 12.17
N LEU A 135 -7.05 1.19 12.47
CA LEU A 135 -6.55 1.64 13.77
C LEU A 135 -7.57 1.46 14.90
N TYR A 136 -8.86 1.40 14.58
CA TYR A 136 -9.91 1.10 15.54
C TYR A 136 -10.00 -0.40 15.87
N ALA A 137 -9.67 -1.24 14.90
CA ALA A 137 -9.83 -2.68 14.98
C ALA A 137 -8.78 -3.36 15.87
#